data_AF-A0A5E8HA52-F1
#
_entry.id   AF-A0A5E8HA52-F1
#
_cell.length_a   1.000
_cell.length_b   1.000
_cell.length_c   1.000
_cell.angle_alpha   90.00
_cell.angle_beta   90.00
_cell.angle_gamma   90.00
#
_symmetry.space_group_name_H-M   'P 1'
#
loop_
_entity.id
_entity.type
_entity.pdbx_description
1 polymer ?
#
loop_
_entity_poly.entity_id
_entity_poly.type
_entity_poly.pdbx_seq_one_letter_code
_entity_poly.pdbx_strand_id
1 'polypeptide(L)'
;MTYRITPVFLLILSLLLVVNCGRKERTLFEEGKKWEMVGEKTKALYYYELSLRENPEYDPVLKRMGLLLADSVESIATAIFYLEKYHRQKKDDTEVQRELFRLYLTTGYEKEALEILEEIRFQGKKETLEFFEASYLCLTRGGKQKEYLQSLEKSPLSGDPYYAPWVRACETK
;
A
#
# COMPACT_ATOMS: atom_id res chain seq x y z
N MET A 1 -21.69 -18.71 -48.80
CA MET A 1 -20.27 -18.78 -48.42
C MET A 1 -20.17 -18.72 -46.91
N THR A 2 -19.95 -19.86 -46.25
CA THR A 2 -19.77 -19.96 -44.80
C THR A 2 -18.28 -19.88 -44.48
N TYR A 3 -17.84 -18.79 -43.85
CA TYR A 3 -16.45 -18.63 -43.40
C TYR A 3 -16.20 -19.61 -42.23
N ARG A 4 -15.38 -20.64 -42.46
CA ARG A 4 -14.85 -21.50 -41.40
C ARG A 4 -13.70 -20.77 -40.71
N ILE A 5 -13.99 -20.16 -39.56
CA ILE A 5 -12.96 -19.58 -38.69
C ILE A 5 -12.18 -20.74 -38.07
N THR A 6 -10.92 -20.92 -38.47
CA THR A 6 -10.05 -21.96 -37.92
C THR A 6 -9.65 -21.63 -36.48
N PRO A 7 -9.67 -22.61 -35.55
CA PRO A 7 -9.37 -22.39 -34.12
C PRO A 7 -7.96 -21.82 -33.87
N VAL A 8 -7.03 -22.08 -34.79
CA VAL A 8 -5.66 -21.50 -34.78
C VAL A 8 -5.69 -19.98 -34.96
N PHE A 9 -6.59 -19.45 -35.77
CA PHE A 9 -6.73 -18.00 -35.98
C PHE A 9 -7.30 -17.30 -34.75
N LEU A 10 -8.23 -17.94 -34.03
CA LEU A 10 -8.76 -17.45 -32.75
C LEU A 10 -7.70 -17.47 -31.64
N LEU A 11 -6.81 -18.49 -31.61
CA LEU A 11 -5.68 -18.56 -30.69
C LEU A 11 -4.61 -17.50 -30.96
N ILE A 12 -4.31 -17.22 -32.23
CA ILE A 12 -3.34 -16.17 -32.59
C ILE A 12 -3.92 -14.79 -32.27
N LEU A 13 -5.21 -14.55 -32.53
CA LEU A 13 -5.87 -13.28 -32.23
C LEU A 13 -5.96 -13.03 -30.71
N SER A 14 -6.21 -14.07 -29.90
CA SER A 14 -6.19 -13.94 -28.44
C SER A 14 -4.79 -13.69 -27.90
N LEU A 15 -3.75 -14.35 -28.44
CA LEU A 15 -2.35 -14.10 -28.10
C LEU A 15 -1.92 -12.66 -28.44
N LEU A 16 -2.32 -12.11 -29.59
CA LEU A 16 -1.97 -10.74 -29.99
C LEU A 16 -2.63 -9.67 -29.12
N LEU A 17 -3.86 -9.91 -28.63
CA LEU A 17 -4.55 -8.99 -27.72
C LEU A 17 -3.88 -8.93 -26.34
N VAL A 18 -3.35 -10.05 -25.83
CA VAL A 18 -2.69 -10.11 -24.53
C VAL A 18 -1.33 -9.40 -24.53
N VAL A 19 -0.58 -9.45 -25.64
CA VAL A 19 0.78 -8.88 -25.71
C VAL A 19 0.79 -7.34 -25.72
N ASN A 20 -0.28 -6.69 -26.21
CA ASN A 20 -0.38 -5.23 -26.21
C ASN A 20 -1.00 -4.64 -24.93
N CYS A 21 -1.71 -5.46 -24.15
CA CYS A 21 -2.43 -5.05 -22.93
C CYS A 21 -1.54 -4.72 -21.71
N GLY A 22 -0.21 -4.75 -21.87
CA GLY A 22 0.72 -4.59 -20.75
C GLY A 22 1.82 -3.55 -20.93
N ARG A 23 1.85 -2.80 -22.03
CA ARG A 23 2.98 -1.89 -22.34
C ARG A 23 2.68 -0.43 -21.98
N LYS A 24 1.42 -0.02 -22.14
CA LYS A 24 1.04 1.39 -22.07
C LYS A 24 0.94 1.86 -20.61
N GLU A 25 0.34 1.06 -19.73
CA GLU A 25 0.30 1.33 -18.29
C GLU A 25 1.71 1.40 -17.71
N ARG A 26 2.63 0.51 -18.12
CA ARG A 26 4.02 0.54 -17.65
C ARG A 26 4.75 1.81 -18.06
N THR A 27 4.56 2.25 -19.31
CA THR A 27 5.15 3.50 -19.80
C THR A 27 4.63 4.71 -19.03
N LEU A 28 3.32 4.75 -18.78
CA LEU A 28 2.69 5.81 -18.00
C LEU A 28 3.16 5.82 -16.55
N PHE A 29 3.29 4.65 -15.93
CA PHE A 29 3.87 4.51 -14.60
C PHE A 29 5.31 5.03 -14.51
N GLU A 30 6.18 4.66 -15.44
CA GLU A 30 7.56 5.16 -15.44
C GLU A 30 7.62 6.68 -15.65
N GLU A 31 6.70 7.26 -16.43
CA GLU A 31 6.60 8.71 -16.55
C GLU A 31 6.14 9.36 -15.24
N GLY A 32 5.13 8.78 -14.57
CA GLY A 32 4.70 9.22 -13.25
C GLY A 32 5.82 9.19 -12.20
N LYS A 33 6.64 8.14 -12.21
CA LYS A 33 7.82 8.03 -11.34
C LYS A 33 8.84 9.13 -11.58
N LYS A 34 9.08 9.54 -12.83
CA LYS A 34 9.99 10.66 -13.12
C LYS A 34 9.52 11.95 -12.47
N TRP A 35 8.22 12.25 -12.60
CA TRP A 35 7.63 13.43 -11.97
C TRP A 35 7.66 13.35 -10.44
N GLU A 36 7.42 12.16 -9.89
CA GLU A 36 7.53 11.93 -8.45
C GLU A 36 8.95 12.18 -7.92
N MET A 37 9.98 11.68 -8.62
CA MET A 37 11.39 11.87 -8.25
C MET A 37 11.83 13.33 -8.25
N VAL A 38 11.24 14.17 -9.11
CA VAL A 38 11.53 15.62 -9.15
C VAL A 38 10.60 16.44 -8.23
N GLY A 39 9.78 15.79 -7.41
CA GLY A 39 8.90 16.44 -6.43
C GLY A 39 7.58 16.96 -7.00
N GLU A 40 7.29 16.73 -8.27
CA GLU A 40 6.09 17.22 -8.96
C GLU A 40 4.91 16.27 -8.75
N LYS A 41 4.41 16.23 -7.50
CA LYS A 41 3.34 15.31 -7.04
C LYS A 41 2.10 15.30 -7.93
N THR A 42 1.60 16.46 -8.34
CA THR A 42 0.39 16.56 -9.18
C THR A 42 0.57 15.89 -10.54
N LYS A 43 1.74 16.05 -11.17
CA LYS A 43 2.04 15.40 -12.45
C LYS A 43 2.23 13.90 -12.29
N ALA A 44 2.88 13.46 -11.21
CA ALA A 44 3.00 12.04 -10.89
C ALA A 44 1.62 11.37 -10.79
N LEU A 45 0.71 11.96 -10.00
CA LEU A 45 -0.67 11.47 -9.84
C LEU A 45 -1.44 11.44 -11.16
N TYR A 46 -1.27 12.44 -12.02
CA TYR A 46 -1.88 12.45 -13.35
C TYR A 46 -1.46 11.23 -14.19
N TYR A 47 -0.16 10.94 -14.27
CA TYR A 47 0.33 9.80 -15.04
C TYR A 47 -0.03 8.45 -14.42
N TYR A 48 -0.07 8.37 -13.09
CA TYR A 48 -0.57 7.21 -12.37
C TYR A 48 -2.06 6.96 -12.67
N GLU A 49 -2.89 8.00 -12.68
CA GLU A 49 -4.29 7.88 -13.07
C GLU A 49 -4.43 7.37 -14.52
N LEU A 50 -3.66 7.94 -15.46
CA LEU A 50 -3.63 7.45 -16.84
C LEU A 50 -3.24 5.97 -16.90
N SER A 51 -2.25 5.55 -16.12
CA SER A 51 -1.84 4.15 -16.07
C SER A 51 -2.97 3.25 -15.57
N LEU A 52 -3.71 3.65 -14.54
CA LEU A 52 -4.83 2.88 -14.01
C LEU A 52 -6.05 2.87 -14.95
N ARG A 53 -6.20 3.86 -15.83
CA ARG A 53 -7.20 3.81 -16.91
C ARG A 53 -6.88 2.74 -17.95
N GLU A 54 -5.59 2.49 -18.22
CA GLU A 54 -5.16 1.40 -19.11
C GLU A 54 -5.25 0.03 -18.44
N ASN A 55 -4.85 -0.06 -17.16
CA ASN A 55 -4.95 -1.27 -16.36
C ASN A 55 -5.33 -0.92 -14.90
N PRO A 56 -6.61 -1.07 -14.52
CA PRO A 56 -7.09 -0.74 -13.18
C PRO A 56 -6.47 -1.58 -12.05
N GLU A 57 -5.89 -2.74 -12.37
CA GLU A 57 -5.27 -3.67 -11.40
C GLU A 57 -3.74 -3.59 -11.45
N TYR A 58 -3.15 -2.53 -12.02
CA TYR A 58 -1.70 -2.44 -12.14
C TYR A 58 -1.03 -2.15 -10.79
N ASP A 59 -0.62 -3.24 -10.12
CA ASP A 59 -0.01 -3.30 -8.79
C ASP A 59 0.98 -2.15 -8.48
N PRO A 60 1.99 -1.85 -9.32
CA PRO A 60 2.96 -0.82 -8.99
C PRO A 60 2.33 0.56 -8.81
N VAL A 61 1.30 0.88 -9.60
CA VAL A 61 0.61 2.17 -9.50
C VAL A 61 -0.35 2.19 -8.33
N LEU A 62 -1.08 1.10 -8.07
CA LEU A 62 -1.94 1.02 -6.89
C LEU A 62 -1.14 1.30 -5.61
N LYS A 63 0.03 0.67 -5.45
CA LYS A 63 0.93 0.92 -4.32
C LYS A 63 1.42 2.37 -4.30
N ARG A 64 2.02 2.87 -5.39
CA ARG A 64 2.59 4.25 -5.39
C ARG A 64 1.53 5.31 -5.19
N MET A 65 0.38 5.20 -5.83
CA MET A 65 -0.73 6.16 -5.70
C MET A 65 -1.28 6.17 -4.27
N GLY A 66 -1.47 4.99 -3.68
CA GLY A 66 -1.85 4.86 -2.28
C GLY A 66 -0.87 5.55 -1.33
N LEU A 67 0.42 5.21 -1.43
CA LEU A 67 1.48 5.80 -0.59
C LEU A 67 1.61 7.32 -0.78
N LEU A 68 1.57 7.80 -2.02
CA LEU A 68 1.73 9.23 -2.33
C LEU A 68 0.56 10.08 -1.80
N LEU A 69 -0.63 9.49 -1.66
CA LEU A 69 -1.82 10.17 -1.16
C LEU A 69 -1.99 10.09 0.37
N ALA A 70 -1.28 9.17 1.04
CA ALA A 70 -1.50 8.83 2.45
C ALA A 70 -1.26 9.97 3.46
N ASP A 71 -0.49 10.99 3.08
CA ASP A 71 -0.17 12.14 3.95
C ASP A 71 -1.15 13.33 3.82
N SER A 72 -2.02 13.34 2.81
CA SER A 72 -3.02 14.41 2.64
C SER A 72 -4.33 14.02 3.28
N VAL A 73 -4.80 14.81 4.24
CA VAL A 73 -6.08 14.59 4.93
C VAL A 73 -7.24 14.48 3.94
N GLU A 74 -7.22 15.30 2.89
CA GLU A 74 -8.22 15.32 1.82
C GLU A 74 -8.20 14.05 0.97
N SER A 75 -7.06 13.34 0.94
CA SER A 75 -6.82 12.18 0.08
C SER A 75 -6.76 10.85 0.83
N ILE A 76 -6.89 10.84 2.16
CA ILE A 76 -6.76 9.65 3.01
C ILE A 76 -7.69 8.51 2.55
N ALA A 77 -8.96 8.79 2.29
CA ALA A 77 -9.91 7.75 1.85
C ALA A 77 -9.49 7.10 0.52
N THR A 78 -8.99 7.93 -0.41
CA THR A 78 -8.46 7.48 -1.70
C THR A 78 -7.17 6.68 -1.53
N ALA A 79 -6.30 7.08 -0.60
CA ALA A 79 -5.09 6.35 -0.26
C ALA A 79 -5.41 4.94 0.25
N ILE A 80 -6.33 4.83 1.23
CA ILE A 80 -6.82 3.56 1.78
C ILE A 80 -7.35 2.69 0.64
N PHE A 81 -8.23 3.22 -0.23
CA PHE A 81 -8.80 2.47 -1.34
C PHE A 81 -7.74 1.80 -2.24
N TYR A 82 -6.72 2.55 -2.66
CA TYR A 82 -5.68 2.01 -3.53
C TYR A 82 -4.76 1.03 -2.81
N LEU A 83 -4.41 1.30 -1.56
CA LEU A 83 -3.58 0.40 -0.74
C LEU A 83 -4.30 -0.90 -0.43
N GLU A 84 -5.59 -0.87 -0.08
CA GLU A 84 -6.40 -2.07 0.11
C GLU A 84 -6.47 -2.90 -1.16
N LYS A 85 -6.63 -2.23 -2.31
CA LYS A 85 -6.68 -2.90 -3.61
C LYS A 85 -5.37 -3.62 -3.93
N TYR A 86 -4.24 -2.97 -3.68
CA TYR A 86 -2.92 -3.60 -3.78
C TYR A 86 -2.76 -4.76 -2.79
N HIS A 87 -3.12 -4.52 -1.52
CA HIS A 87 -2.96 -5.46 -0.42
C HIS A 87 -3.74 -6.76 -0.61
N ARG A 88 -4.93 -6.69 -1.25
CA ARG A 88 -5.68 -7.90 -1.65
C ARG A 88 -4.87 -8.85 -2.54
N GLN A 89 -3.93 -8.33 -3.33
CA GLN A 89 -3.08 -9.11 -4.22
C GLN A 89 -1.73 -9.48 -3.60
N LYS A 90 -1.19 -8.61 -2.74
CA LYS A 90 0.15 -8.72 -2.13
C LYS A 90 0.08 -8.59 -0.61
N LYS A 91 -0.45 -9.64 0.01
CA LYS A 91 -0.73 -9.67 1.46
C LYS A 91 0.51 -9.56 2.34
N ASP A 92 1.68 -9.87 1.83
CA ASP A 92 2.94 -9.93 2.57
C ASP A 92 3.80 -8.66 2.45
N ASP A 93 3.32 -7.63 1.74
CA ASP A 93 4.01 -6.34 1.64
C ASP A 93 3.88 -5.54 2.95
N THR A 94 4.92 -5.64 3.78
CA THR A 94 4.95 -5.01 5.10
C THR A 94 4.91 -3.47 5.04
N GLU A 95 5.36 -2.84 3.95
CA GLU A 95 5.23 -1.39 3.80
C GLU A 95 3.76 -0.99 3.63
N VAL A 96 2.99 -1.74 2.84
CA VAL A 96 1.56 -1.48 2.65
C VAL A 96 0.74 -1.87 3.88
N GLN A 97 1.04 -3.01 4.52
CA GLN A 97 0.41 -3.40 5.79
C GLN A 97 0.59 -2.29 6.84
N ARG A 98 1.81 -1.78 6.99
CA ARG A 98 2.11 -0.67 7.90
C ARG A 98 1.29 0.58 7.57
N GLU A 99 1.24 0.95 6.30
CA GLU A 99 0.56 2.17 5.90
C GLU A 99 -0.96 2.07 6.10
N LEU A 100 -1.56 0.93 5.73
CA LEU A 100 -2.97 0.66 6.02
C LEU A 100 -3.24 0.67 7.51
N PHE A 101 -2.41 0.01 8.31
CA PHE A 101 -2.51 0.01 9.76
C PHE A 101 -2.50 1.44 10.34
N ARG A 102 -1.61 2.32 9.85
CA ARG A 102 -1.56 3.74 10.21
C ARG A 102 -2.83 4.48 9.87
N LEU A 103 -3.24 4.37 8.61
CA LEU A 103 -4.38 5.09 8.09
C LEU A 103 -5.63 4.67 8.86
N TYR A 104 -5.83 3.38 9.08
CA TYR A 104 -6.96 2.86 9.85
C TYR A 104 -7.01 3.36 11.28
N LEU A 105 -5.90 3.31 12.04
CA LEU A 105 -5.88 3.82 13.41
C LEU A 105 -6.14 5.31 13.50
N THR A 106 -5.60 6.10 12.56
CA THR A 106 -5.73 7.56 12.57
C THR A 106 -7.08 8.06 12.07
N THR A 107 -7.87 7.19 11.44
CA THR A 107 -9.20 7.52 10.87
C THR A 107 -10.36 6.82 11.59
N GLY A 108 -10.06 6.01 12.61
CA GLY A 108 -11.07 5.34 13.45
C GLY A 108 -11.52 3.97 12.94
N TYR A 109 -10.91 3.42 11.90
CA TYR A 109 -11.13 2.05 11.41
C TYR A 109 -10.33 1.03 12.23
N GLU A 110 -10.51 1.04 13.55
CA GLU A 110 -9.70 0.24 14.47
C GLU A 110 -9.81 -1.27 14.20
N LYS A 111 -10.99 -1.74 13.79
CA LYS A 111 -11.21 -3.15 13.48
C LYS A 111 -10.33 -3.61 12.31
N GLU A 112 -10.27 -2.81 11.24
CA GLU A 112 -9.47 -3.07 10.05
C GLU A 112 -7.96 -3.03 10.37
N ALA A 113 -7.54 -2.16 11.30
CA ALA A 113 -6.18 -2.17 11.82
C ALA A 113 -5.85 -3.49 12.55
N LEU A 114 -6.78 -4.03 13.35
CA LEU A 114 -6.60 -5.31 14.03
C LEU A 114 -6.55 -6.49 13.04
N GLU A 115 -7.28 -6.43 11.93
CA GLU A 115 -7.20 -7.44 10.86
C GLU A 115 -5.79 -7.49 10.24
N ILE A 116 -5.14 -6.34 10.03
CA ILE A 116 -3.74 -6.29 9.57
C ILE A 116 -2.79 -6.95 10.58
N LEU A 117 -2.99 -6.74 11.89
CA LEU A 117 -2.20 -7.40 12.94
C LEU A 117 -2.34 -8.93 12.91
N GLU A 118 -3.56 -9.42 12.72
CA GLU A 118 -3.83 -10.85 12.57
C GLU A 118 -3.11 -11.43 11.35
N GLU A 119 -3.16 -10.74 10.21
CA GLU A 119 -2.43 -11.17 9.00
C GLU A 119 -0.92 -11.25 9.24
N ILE A 120 -0.30 -10.24 9.89
CA ILE A 120 1.13 -10.27 10.23
C ILE A 120 1.45 -11.45 11.17
N ARG A 121 0.56 -11.73 12.14
CA ARG A 121 0.70 -12.89 13.04
C ARG A 121 0.73 -14.20 12.25
N PHE A 122 -0.20 -14.38 11.30
CA PHE A 122 -0.24 -15.59 10.46
C PHE A 122 0.98 -15.73 9.54
N GLN A 123 1.62 -14.62 9.17
CA GLN A 123 2.86 -14.62 8.38
C GLN A 123 4.10 -15.02 9.20
N GLY A 124 3.99 -15.15 10.53
CA GLY A 124 5.11 -15.53 11.40
C GLY A 124 6.20 -14.46 11.55
N LYS A 125 5.92 -13.21 11.17
CA LYS A 125 6.85 -12.07 11.29
C LYS A 125 6.84 -11.52 12.72
N LYS A 126 7.44 -12.27 13.64
CA LYS A 126 7.35 -12.02 15.09
C LYS A 126 7.79 -10.61 15.48
N GLU A 127 8.95 -10.15 15.02
CA GLU A 127 9.49 -8.83 15.39
C GLU A 127 8.60 -7.69 14.87
N THR A 128 8.06 -7.83 13.65
CA THR A 128 7.12 -6.87 13.08
C THR A 128 5.80 -6.86 13.85
N LEU A 129 5.28 -8.04 14.20
CA LEU A 129 4.07 -8.17 15.00
C LEU A 129 4.21 -7.47 16.35
N GLU A 130 5.27 -7.79 17.10
CA GLU A 130 5.54 -7.19 18.41
C GLU A 130 5.63 -5.66 18.32
N PHE A 131 6.25 -5.13 17.26
CA PHE A 131 6.32 -3.69 17.03
C PHE A 131 4.93 -3.07 16.79
N PHE A 132 4.10 -3.68 15.92
CA PHE A 132 2.78 -3.14 15.60
C PHE A 132 1.82 -3.27 16.80
N GLU A 133 1.90 -4.34 17.57
CA GLU A 133 1.13 -4.53 18.81
C GLU A 133 1.49 -3.47 19.86
N ALA A 134 2.79 -3.22 20.07
CA ALA A 134 3.23 -2.16 20.99
C ALA A 134 2.78 -0.77 20.51
N SER A 135 2.84 -0.52 19.19
CA SER A 135 2.36 0.73 18.57
C SER A 135 0.85 0.91 18.76
N TYR A 136 0.06 -0.14 18.49
CA TYR A 136 -1.38 -0.17 18.74
C TYR A 136 -1.70 0.21 20.18
N LEU A 137 -1.12 -0.54 21.12
CA LEU A 137 -1.42 -0.39 22.55
C LEU A 137 -1.03 0.99 23.07
N CYS A 138 0.08 1.55 22.60
CA CYS A 138 0.45 2.90 22.99
C CYS A 138 -0.53 3.96 22.49
N LEU A 139 -0.97 3.85 21.24
CA LEU A 139 -1.83 4.85 20.62
C LEU A 139 -3.28 4.75 21.12
N THR A 140 -3.75 3.55 21.46
CA THR A 140 -5.16 3.34 21.84
C THR A 140 -5.40 3.27 23.34
N ARG A 141 -4.41 2.85 24.16
CA ARG A 141 -4.59 2.76 25.62
C ARG A 141 -3.90 3.90 26.37
N GLY A 142 -4.69 4.63 27.17
CA GLY A 142 -4.20 5.70 28.05
C GLY A 142 -3.47 5.24 29.32
N GLY A 143 -2.95 4.01 29.35
CA GLY A 143 -2.24 3.46 30.50
C GLY A 143 -1.07 2.61 30.04
N LYS A 144 0.07 2.71 30.76
CA LYS A 144 1.34 2.04 30.43
C LYS A 144 2.05 2.53 29.16
N GLN A 145 1.72 3.73 28.66
CA GLN A 145 2.40 4.33 27.49
C GLN A 145 3.93 4.31 27.63
N LYS A 146 4.47 4.64 28.82
CA LYS A 146 5.91 4.56 29.08
C LYS A 146 6.50 3.17 28.90
N GLU A 147 5.77 2.11 29.27
CA GLU A 147 6.22 0.72 29.06
C GLU A 147 6.21 0.37 27.57
N TYR A 148 5.17 0.78 26.83
CA TYR A 148 5.10 0.57 25.39
C TYR A 148 6.16 1.35 24.62
N LEU A 149 6.42 2.62 24.99
CA LEU A 149 7.53 3.42 24.46
C LEU A 149 8.87 2.71 24.64
N GLN A 150 9.17 2.25 25.86
CA GLN A 150 10.40 1.50 26.12
C GLN A 150 10.50 0.22 25.29
N SER A 151 9.37 -0.47 25.04
CA SER A 151 9.34 -1.65 24.18
C SER A 151 9.63 -1.28 22.73
N LEU A 152 9.04 -0.19 22.23
CA LEU A 152 9.24 0.32 20.87
C LEU A 152 10.69 0.75 20.66
N GLU A 153 11.28 1.51 21.59
CA GLU A 153 12.67 1.98 21.53
C GLU A 153 13.69 0.83 21.46
N LYS A 154 13.42 -0.26 22.19
CA LYS A 154 14.28 -1.46 22.21
C LYS A 154 14.13 -2.35 20.99
N SER A 155 13.06 -2.17 20.22
CA SER A 155 12.86 -2.95 19.00
C SER A 155 14.00 -2.68 18.01
N PRO A 156 14.51 -3.70 17.30
CA PRO A 156 15.47 -3.48 16.21
C PRO A 156 14.91 -2.58 15.09
N LEU A 157 13.59 -2.41 15.06
CA LEU A 157 12.87 -1.57 14.11
C LEU A 157 12.78 -0.09 14.53
N SER A 158 13.20 0.28 15.74
CA SER A 158 13.03 1.64 16.28
C SER A 158 13.76 2.73 15.49
N GLY A 159 14.91 2.39 14.91
CA GLY A 159 15.72 3.29 14.08
C GLY A 159 15.32 3.31 12.60
N ASP A 160 14.38 2.46 12.18
CA ASP A 160 13.88 2.47 10.82
C ASP A 160 13.10 3.77 10.57
N PRO A 161 13.43 4.54 9.51
CA PRO A 161 12.72 5.76 9.16
C PRO A 161 11.19 5.59 9.03
N TYR A 162 10.72 4.40 8.69
CA TYR A 162 9.31 4.07 8.58
C TYR A 162 8.60 3.90 9.93
N TYR A 163 9.33 3.50 10.97
CA TYR A 163 8.79 3.18 12.29
C TYR A 163 9.01 4.30 13.32
N ALA A 164 10.05 5.13 13.13
CA ALA A 164 10.32 6.29 13.97
C ALA A 164 9.14 7.28 14.15
N PRO A 165 8.25 7.53 13.16
CA PRO A 165 7.07 8.36 13.37
C PRO A 165 6.10 7.80 14.42
N TRP A 166 6.00 6.48 14.54
CA TRP A 166 5.10 5.81 15.48
C TRP A 166 5.56 5.93 16.92
N VAL A 167 6.87 5.81 17.14
CA VAL A 167 7.51 6.09 18.43
C VAL A 167 7.20 7.53 18.85
N ARG A 168 7.41 8.49 17.95
CA ARG A 168 7.11 9.91 18.21
C ARG A 168 5.63 10.17 18.46
N ALA A 169 4.72 9.56 17.70
CA ALA A 169 3.28 9.70 17.93
C ALA A 169 2.88 9.20 19.32
N CYS A 170 3.49 8.11 19.76
CA CYS A 170 3.31 7.54 21.09
C CYS A 170 3.88 8.44 22.21
N GLU A 171 4.95 9.21 21.97
CA GLU A 171 5.48 10.21 22.93
C GLU A 171 4.54 11.40 23.16
N THR A 172 3.72 11.75 22.16
CA THR A 172 2.82 12.92 22.22
C THR A 172 1.46 12.66 22.90
N LYS A 173 1.26 11.44 23.41
CA LYS A 173 -0.02 10.89 23.89
C LYS A 173 -0.08 10.80 25.40
#